data_AF-A0A4S4GAT0-F1
#
_entry.id   AF-A0A4S4GAT0-F1
#
_cell.length_a   1.000
_cell.length_b   1.000
_cell.length_c   1.000
_cell.angle_alpha   90.00
_cell.angle_beta   90.00
_cell.angle_gamma   90.00
#
_symmetry.space_group_name_H-M   'P 1'
#
loop_
_entity.id
_entity.type
_entity.pdbx_description
1 polymer ?
#
loop_
_entity_poly.entity_id
_entity_poly.type
_entity_poly.pdbx_seq_one_letter_code
_entity_poly.pdbx_strand_id
1 'polypeptide(L)'
;MHSIIYQISTEPINENDYLDIHHIVAGETASISYVYENSEDGRKVDIRFLLEYILPKGMFTKTDEKTLTYNGGFTIWRKSHFDNLKAISATLTPANVMKWNGPSSQLKKAIINPLGVDALFVTEFYGGAGTAERSADLMDIIARLKKGDMLYIGAILGYHN
;
A
#
# COMPACT_ATOMS: atom_id res chain seq x y z
N MET A 1 -9.14 13.97 4.91
CA MET A 1 -7.91 13.97 4.08
C MET A 1 -8.23 13.34 2.73
N HIS A 2 -7.51 13.65 1.67
CA HIS A 2 -7.70 13.05 0.34
C HIS A 2 -6.48 12.20 -0.03
N SER A 3 -6.70 10.99 -0.56
CA SER A 3 -5.63 10.11 -1.05
C SER A 3 -6.19 9.08 -2.04
N ILE A 4 -5.35 8.12 -2.46
CA ILE A 4 -5.61 7.17 -3.54
C ILE A 4 -5.69 5.74 -3.01
N ILE A 5 -6.58 4.93 -3.60
CA ILE A 5 -6.68 3.48 -3.44
C ILE A 5 -6.11 2.82 -4.70
N TYR A 6 -5.16 1.91 -4.53
CA TYR A 6 -4.57 1.12 -5.62
C TYR A 6 -5.02 -0.34 -5.53
N GLN A 7 -5.65 -0.87 -6.58
CA GLN A 7 -5.85 -2.30 -6.74
C GLN A 7 -4.58 -2.92 -7.34
N ILE A 8 -3.96 -3.87 -6.62
CA ILE A 8 -2.70 -4.48 -7.01
C ILE A 8 -2.79 -6.00 -6.89
N SER A 9 -2.25 -6.71 -7.87
CA SER A 9 -2.18 -8.18 -7.88
C SER A 9 -0.82 -8.68 -8.40
N THR A 10 -0.46 -9.91 -8.07
CA THR A 10 0.68 -10.63 -8.70
C THR A 10 0.26 -11.36 -9.98
N GLU A 11 -1.02 -11.35 -10.32
CA GLU A 11 -1.59 -11.93 -11.53
C GLU A 11 -2.39 -10.88 -12.32
N PRO A 12 -2.52 -11.04 -13.65
CA PRO A 12 -3.36 -10.16 -14.46
C PRO A 12 -4.78 -10.07 -13.91
N ILE A 13 -5.32 -8.85 -13.82
CA ILE A 13 -6.64 -8.60 -13.26
C ILE A 13 -7.67 -8.54 -14.39
N ASN A 14 -8.72 -9.35 -14.29
CA ASN A 14 -9.86 -9.28 -15.20
C ASN A 14 -10.60 -7.94 -15.03
N GLU A 15 -11.08 -7.33 -16.11
CA GLU A 15 -11.85 -6.08 -16.04
C GLU A 15 -13.12 -6.22 -15.19
N ASN A 16 -13.74 -7.41 -15.17
CA ASN A 16 -14.89 -7.69 -14.31
C ASN A 16 -14.54 -7.72 -12.81
N ASP A 17 -13.26 -7.82 -12.46
CA ASP A 17 -12.77 -7.78 -11.10
C ASP A 17 -12.20 -6.40 -10.72
N TYR A 18 -12.29 -5.40 -11.61
CA TYR A 18 -11.90 -4.04 -11.26
C TYR A 18 -12.81 -3.50 -10.17
N LEU A 19 -12.21 -2.84 -9.18
CA LEU A 19 -12.97 -2.34 -8.04
C LEU A 19 -14.04 -1.33 -8.46
N ASP A 20 -15.23 -1.54 -7.93
CA ASP A 20 -16.36 -0.64 -8.03
C ASP A 20 -16.41 0.27 -6.79
N ILE A 21 -16.68 1.56 -6.99
CA ILE A 21 -16.70 2.56 -5.92
C ILE A 21 -17.72 2.27 -4.81
N HIS A 22 -18.76 1.46 -5.10
CA HIS A 22 -19.82 1.09 -4.16
C HIS A 22 -19.53 -0.17 -3.35
N HIS A 23 -18.49 -0.93 -3.71
CA HIS A 23 -18.18 -2.22 -3.10
C HIS A 23 -16.81 -2.26 -2.41
N ILE A 24 -16.28 -1.09 -2.05
CA ILE A 24 -15.03 -0.95 -1.32
C ILE A 24 -15.33 -0.66 0.14
N VAL A 25 -14.72 -1.45 1.02
CA VAL A 25 -14.79 -1.23 2.46
C VAL A 25 -13.40 -0.87 3.00
N ALA A 26 -13.38 0.01 4.01
CA ALA A 26 -12.14 0.30 4.72
C ALA A 26 -11.72 -0.92 5.54
N GLY A 27 -10.44 -1.27 5.47
CA GLY A 27 -9.81 -2.23 6.36
C GLY A 27 -9.79 -1.78 7.82
N GLU A 28 -9.42 -2.68 8.73
CA GLU A 28 -9.48 -2.43 10.19
C GLU A 28 -8.70 -1.18 10.61
N THR A 29 -7.62 -0.88 9.89
CA THR A 29 -6.71 0.22 10.21
C THR A 29 -6.81 1.41 9.24
N ALA A 30 -7.81 1.38 8.36
CA ALA A 30 -8.12 2.43 7.41
C ALA A 30 -9.43 3.15 7.78
N SER A 31 -9.69 4.27 7.12
CA SER A 31 -10.95 5.01 7.25
C SER A 31 -11.26 5.64 5.90
N ILE A 32 -12.49 5.45 5.45
CA ILE A 32 -13.00 5.94 4.17
C ILE A 32 -14.41 6.50 4.44
N SER A 33 -14.61 7.78 4.12
CA SER A 33 -15.92 8.43 4.11
C SER A 33 -16.64 8.25 2.79
N TYR A 34 -15.93 8.43 1.66
CA TYR A 34 -16.45 8.15 0.33
C TYR A 34 -15.30 7.88 -0.66
N VAL A 35 -15.63 7.14 -1.73
CA VAL A 35 -14.75 6.79 -2.84
C VAL A 35 -15.29 7.41 -4.13
N TYR A 36 -14.40 7.76 -5.05
CA TYR A 36 -14.78 8.32 -6.33
C TYR A 36 -13.84 7.85 -7.45
N GLU A 37 -14.35 7.84 -8.68
CA GLU A 37 -13.58 7.44 -9.85
C GLU A 37 -12.50 8.46 -10.20
N ASN A 38 -11.38 7.95 -10.69
CA ASN A 38 -10.32 8.80 -11.21
C ASN A 38 -10.45 8.97 -12.72
N SER A 39 -10.07 10.14 -13.22
CA SER A 39 -9.93 10.37 -14.66
C SER A 39 -8.79 9.53 -15.25
N GLU A 40 -8.81 9.27 -16.56
CA GLU A 40 -7.73 8.55 -17.24
C GLU A 40 -6.36 9.25 -17.12
N ASP A 41 -6.34 10.59 -17.21
CA ASP A 41 -5.11 11.36 -17.04
C ASP A 41 -4.63 11.35 -15.58
N GLY A 42 -5.56 11.45 -14.63
CA GLY A 42 -5.26 11.29 -13.20
C GLY A 42 -4.67 9.92 -12.90
N ARG A 43 -5.20 8.86 -13.51
CA ARG A 43 -4.67 7.49 -13.37
C ARG A 43 -3.20 7.41 -13.78
N LYS A 44 -2.79 8.04 -14.88
CA LYS A 44 -1.38 8.04 -15.33
C LYS A 44 -0.47 8.78 -14.33
N VAL A 45 -0.96 9.87 -13.75
CA VAL A 45 -0.25 10.62 -12.71
C VAL A 45 -0.09 9.76 -11.45
N ASP A 46 -1.13 9.05 -11.04
CA ASP A 46 -1.11 8.24 -9.82
C ASP A 46 -0.22 7.00 -9.96
N ILE A 47 -0.17 6.36 -11.13
CA ILE A 47 0.79 5.27 -11.37
C ILE A 47 2.23 5.78 -11.29
N ARG A 48 2.51 6.98 -11.83
CA ARG A 48 3.83 7.60 -11.69
C ARG A 48 4.12 7.90 -10.21
N PHE A 49 3.14 8.42 -9.48
CA PHE A 49 3.29 8.73 -8.07
C PHE A 49 3.54 7.48 -7.21
N LEU A 50 2.82 6.39 -7.49
CA LEU A 50 3.03 5.07 -6.89
C LEU A 50 4.48 4.61 -7.04
N LEU A 51 5.05 4.74 -8.25
CA LEU A 51 6.41 4.30 -8.54
C LEU A 51 7.50 5.20 -7.95
N GLU A 52 7.32 6.52 -8.02
CA GLU A 52 8.36 7.48 -7.67
C GLU A 52 8.41 7.81 -6.18
N TYR A 53 7.26 7.77 -5.49
CA TYR A 53 7.14 8.29 -4.12
C TYR A 53 6.59 7.29 -3.10
N ILE A 54 5.84 6.27 -3.54
CA ILE A 54 5.21 5.31 -2.62
C ILE A 54 6.02 4.01 -2.52
N LEU A 55 6.25 3.35 -3.66
CA LEU A 55 6.99 2.10 -3.68
C LEU A 55 8.46 2.34 -3.33
N PRO A 56 9.12 1.39 -2.67
CA PRO A 56 10.53 1.53 -2.34
C PRO A 56 11.39 1.81 -3.58
N LYS A 57 12.22 2.86 -3.48
CA LYS A 57 13.02 3.36 -4.60
C LYS A 57 13.87 2.27 -5.24
N GLY A 58 13.81 2.17 -6.56
CA GLY A 58 14.61 1.25 -7.36
C GLY A 58 14.11 -0.20 -7.37
N MET A 59 13.09 -0.54 -6.57
CA MET A 59 12.57 -1.91 -6.51
C MET A 59 11.64 -2.25 -7.66
N PHE A 60 11.11 -1.27 -8.39
CA PHE A 60 10.20 -1.48 -9.50
C PHE A 60 10.56 -0.63 -10.71
N THR A 61 10.18 -1.11 -11.89
CA THR A 61 10.21 -0.35 -13.14
C THR A 61 8.88 -0.55 -13.86
N LYS A 62 8.34 0.52 -14.45
CA LYS A 62 7.14 0.45 -15.27
C LYS A 62 7.46 -0.29 -16.58
N THR A 63 6.71 -1.35 -16.87
CA THR A 63 6.91 -2.16 -18.09
C THR A 63 5.84 -1.86 -19.13
N ASP A 64 4.60 -1.63 -18.69
CA ASP A 64 3.51 -1.14 -19.52
C ASP A 64 2.61 -0.18 -18.71
N GLU A 65 1.46 0.21 -19.24
CA GLU A 65 0.55 1.14 -18.57
C GLU A 65 -0.01 0.65 -17.22
N LYS A 66 -0.15 -0.67 -17.04
CA LYS A 66 -0.78 -1.29 -15.87
C LYS A 66 0.13 -2.27 -15.15
N THR A 67 1.40 -2.40 -15.54
CA THR A 67 2.29 -3.45 -15.04
C THR A 67 3.66 -2.92 -14.63
N LEU A 68 4.12 -3.36 -13.47
CA LEU A 68 5.42 -3.04 -12.89
C LEU A 68 6.26 -4.30 -12.78
N THR A 69 7.49 -4.28 -13.26
CA THR A 69 8.45 -5.38 -13.06
C THR A 69 9.28 -5.13 -11.79
N TYR A 70 9.39 -6.16 -10.97
CA TYR A 70 10.15 -6.14 -9.73
C TYR A 70 11.66 -6.39 -9.98
N ASN A 71 12.50 -5.48 -9.48
CA ASN A 71 13.94 -5.47 -9.71
C ASN A 71 14.76 -6.16 -8.59
N GLY A 72 14.11 -6.59 -7.51
CA GLY A 72 14.77 -7.01 -6.28
C GLY A 72 14.91 -5.88 -5.26
N GLY A 73 15.71 -6.09 -4.21
CA GLY A 73 16.01 -5.07 -3.20
C GLY A 73 15.22 -5.20 -1.88
N PHE A 74 14.19 -6.05 -1.82
CA PHE A 74 13.36 -6.17 -0.61
C PHE A 74 14.14 -6.64 0.62
N THR A 75 15.18 -7.47 0.47
CA THR A 75 16.01 -7.89 1.61
C THR A 75 16.66 -6.70 2.32
N ILE A 76 17.18 -5.74 1.57
CA ILE A 76 17.80 -4.52 2.12
C ILE A 76 16.72 -3.65 2.75
N TRP A 77 15.61 -3.42 2.05
CA TRP A 77 14.50 -2.63 2.55
C TRP A 77 13.90 -3.23 3.85
N ARG A 78 13.65 -4.54 3.88
CA ARG A 78 13.12 -5.28 5.04
C ARG A 78 14.03 -5.15 6.24
N LYS A 79 15.36 -5.24 6.05
CA LYS A 79 16.32 -5.01 7.13
C LYS A 79 16.22 -3.59 7.66
N SER A 80 16.17 -2.58 6.79
CA SER A 80 16.01 -1.18 7.23
C SER A 80 14.71 -0.96 8.01
N HIS A 81 13.62 -1.56 7.55
CA HIS A 81 12.33 -1.49 8.24
C HIS A 81 12.38 -2.18 9.61
N PHE A 82 12.97 -3.38 9.70
CA PHE A 82 13.19 -4.09 10.95
C PHE A 82 14.03 -3.27 11.95
N ASP A 83 15.13 -2.67 11.49
CA ASP A 83 15.99 -1.84 12.33
C ASP A 83 15.23 -0.61 12.85
N ASN A 84 14.34 -0.02 12.04
CA ASN A 84 13.45 1.07 12.47
C ASN A 84 12.45 0.62 13.55
N LEU A 85 11.78 -0.52 13.37
CA LEU A 85 10.87 -1.07 14.38
C LEU A 85 11.60 -1.34 15.71
N LYS A 86 12.80 -1.90 15.64
CA LYS A 86 13.66 -2.14 16.80
C LYS A 86 14.05 -0.84 17.51
N ALA A 87 14.39 0.20 16.74
CA ALA A 87 14.72 1.52 17.29
C ALA A 87 13.54 2.15 18.03
N ILE A 88 12.33 2.13 17.44
CA ILE A 88 11.11 2.64 18.11
C ILE A 88 10.83 1.83 19.38
N SER A 89 10.88 0.50 19.28
CA SER A 89 10.64 -0.41 20.40
C SER A 89 11.61 -0.17 21.56
N ALA A 90 12.89 0.10 21.29
CA ALA A 90 13.90 0.38 22.32
C ALA A 90 13.63 1.67 23.12
N THR A 91 12.77 2.57 22.63
CA THR A 91 12.37 3.78 23.37
C THR A 91 11.19 3.56 24.32
N LEU A 92 10.57 2.37 24.30
CA LEU A 92 9.48 2.03 25.19
C LEU A 92 9.97 1.91 26.64
N THR A 93 9.21 2.50 27.55
CA THR A 93 9.43 2.43 29.00
C THR A 93 8.10 2.22 29.71
N PRO A 94 8.07 1.70 30.95
CA PRO A 94 6.84 1.60 31.72
C PRO A 94 6.06 2.92 31.84
N ALA A 95 6.78 4.06 31.86
CA ALA A 95 6.18 5.38 31.98
C ALA A 95 5.58 5.93 30.67
N ASN A 96 5.97 5.41 29.50
CA ASN A 96 5.51 5.94 28.21
C ASN A 96 4.66 4.97 27.38
N VAL A 97 4.61 3.69 27.73
CA VAL A 97 3.95 2.64 26.93
C VAL A 97 2.45 2.90 26.70
N MET A 98 1.77 3.58 27.63
CA MET A 98 0.34 3.93 27.52
C MET A 98 0.08 5.31 26.90
N LYS A 99 1.11 6.06 26.48
CA LYS A 99 0.92 7.40 25.91
C LYS A 99 0.27 7.30 24.52
N TRP A 100 -0.85 8.00 24.34
CA TRP A 100 -1.62 8.06 23.08
C TRP A 100 -0.76 8.38 21.85
N ASN A 101 0.09 9.40 21.92
CA ASN A 101 1.03 9.76 20.85
C ASN A 101 2.50 9.42 21.22
N GLY A 102 2.69 8.29 21.91
CA GLY A 102 4.00 7.79 22.34
C GLY A 102 4.58 6.72 21.41
N PRO A 103 5.71 6.11 21.81
CA PRO A 103 6.39 5.10 21.00
C PRO A 103 5.53 3.90 20.63
N SER A 104 4.58 3.48 21.48
CA SER A 104 3.64 2.39 21.18
C SER A 104 2.76 2.70 19.96
N SER A 105 2.29 3.95 19.85
CA SER A 105 1.49 4.41 18.71
C SER A 105 2.32 4.49 17.43
N GLN A 106 3.56 4.97 17.53
CA GLN A 106 4.50 4.99 16.40
C GLN A 106 4.86 3.58 15.94
N LEU A 107 5.09 2.66 16.87
CA LEU A 107 5.38 1.25 16.57
C LEU A 107 4.20 0.60 15.85
N LYS A 108 2.97 0.78 16.37
CA LYS A 108 1.75 0.30 15.70
C LYS A 108 1.66 0.84 14.28
N LYS A 109 1.80 2.15 14.09
CA LYS A 109 1.75 2.81 12.77
C LYS A 109 2.78 2.22 11.80
N ALA A 110 4.02 2.03 12.25
CA ALA A 110 5.08 1.48 11.43
C ALA A 110 4.81 0.02 11.02
N ILE A 111 4.20 -0.79 11.90
CA ILE A 111 3.83 -2.18 11.59
C ILE A 111 2.73 -2.26 10.54
N ILE A 112 1.64 -1.49 10.71
CA ILE A 112 0.47 -1.56 9.82
C ILE A 112 0.67 -0.78 8.52
N ASN A 113 1.54 0.23 8.52
CA ASN A 113 1.79 1.11 7.39
C ASN A 113 3.31 1.26 7.16
N PRO A 114 4.00 0.20 6.72
CA PRO A 114 5.44 0.20 6.49
C PRO A 114 5.94 1.27 5.53
N LEU A 115 5.14 1.66 4.54
CA LEU A 115 5.47 2.73 3.60
C LEU A 115 5.22 4.13 4.18
N GLY A 116 4.49 4.24 5.29
CA GLY A 116 4.21 5.52 5.94
C GLY A 116 3.39 6.49 5.08
N VAL A 117 2.62 5.96 4.11
CA VAL A 117 1.82 6.75 3.18
C VAL A 117 0.35 6.70 3.52
N ASP A 118 -0.37 7.68 3.03
CA ASP A 118 -1.82 7.73 3.19
C ASP A 118 -2.57 6.88 2.15
N ALA A 119 -1.92 6.47 1.07
CA ALA A 119 -2.53 5.58 0.08
C ALA A 119 -2.99 4.26 0.73
N LEU A 120 -4.09 3.73 0.20
CA LEU A 120 -4.61 2.41 0.57
C LEU A 120 -4.42 1.43 -0.58
N PHE A 121 -4.41 0.15 -0.25
CA PHE A 121 -4.14 -0.93 -1.19
C PHE A 121 -5.20 -2.00 -1.04
N VAL A 122 -5.73 -2.45 -2.18
CA VAL A 122 -6.62 -3.60 -2.25
C VAL A 122 -5.86 -4.68 -2.99
N THR A 123 -5.57 -5.75 -2.27
CA THR A 123 -4.77 -6.87 -2.79
C THR A 123 -5.51 -8.20 -2.77
N GLU A 124 -6.65 -8.25 -2.07
CA GLU A 124 -7.66 -9.29 -2.15
C GLU A 124 -8.98 -8.67 -2.63
N PHE A 125 -9.51 -9.19 -3.72
CA PHE A 125 -10.71 -8.67 -4.37
C PHE A 125 -11.41 -9.78 -5.16
N TYR A 126 -12.71 -9.60 -5.37
CA TYR A 126 -13.52 -10.52 -6.18
C TYR A 126 -14.80 -9.83 -6.65
N GLY A 127 -15.12 -9.92 -7.94
CA GLY A 127 -16.38 -9.39 -8.49
C GLY A 127 -16.55 -7.89 -8.27
N GLY A 128 -15.45 -7.14 -8.33
CA GLY A 128 -15.41 -5.68 -8.13
C GLY A 128 -15.49 -5.22 -6.67
N ALA A 129 -15.55 -6.13 -5.70
CA ALA A 129 -15.48 -5.82 -4.28
C ALA A 129 -14.06 -6.01 -3.72
N GLY A 130 -13.73 -5.28 -2.66
CA GLY A 130 -12.46 -5.47 -1.95
C GLY A 130 -12.31 -4.64 -0.68
N THR A 131 -11.30 -4.98 0.10
CA THR A 131 -10.97 -4.29 1.36
C THR A 131 -9.72 -3.45 1.17
N ALA A 132 -9.84 -2.14 1.42
CA ALA A 132 -8.77 -1.17 1.27
C ALA A 132 -7.96 -1.07 2.57
N GLU A 133 -6.76 -1.63 2.55
CA GLU A 133 -5.87 -1.77 3.70
C GLU A 133 -4.68 -0.81 3.62
N ARG A 134 -3.98 -0.67 4.75
CA ARG A 134 -2.69 0.02 4.81
C ARG A 134 -1.60 -0.82 4.11
N SER A 135 -0.41 -0.25 3.96
CA SER A 135 0.65 -0.84 3.12
C SER A 135 1.25 -2.17 3.62
N ALA A 136 0.88 -2.68 4.80
CA ALA A 136 1.42 -3.94 5.31
C ALA A 136 1.15 -5.12 4.36
N ASP A 137 -0.08 -5.25 3.87
CA ASP A 137 -0.50 -6.37 3.02
C ASP A 137 0.21 -6.34 1.66
N LEU A 138 0.32 -5.14 1.06
CA LEU A 138 1.12 -4.95 -0.14
C LEU A 138 2.57 -5.36 0.08
N MET A 139 3.17 -4.96 1.20
CA MET A 139 4.57 -5.28 1.48
C MET A 139 4.79 -6.77 1.75
N ASP A 140 3.79 -7.49 2.28
CA ASP A 140 3.82 -8.95 2.40
C ASP A 140 3.76 -9.65 1.03
N ILE A 141 3.00 -9.10 0.07
CA ILE A 141 3.05 -9.57 -1.32
C ILE A 141 4.43 -9.34 -1.93
N ILE A 142 4.98 -8.13 -1.79
CA ILE A 142 6.31 -7.79 -2.33
C ILE A 142 7.40 -8.67 -1.69
N ALA A 143 7.23 -9.08 -0.44
CA ALA A 143 8.15 -9.97 0.26
C ALA A 143 8.33 -11.34 -0.40
N ARG A 144 7.36 -11.77 -1.20
CA ARG A 144 7.31 -13.07 -1.88
C ARG A 144 7.79 -13.02 -3.33
N LEU A 145 7.97 -11.82 -3.90
CA LEU A 145 8.41 -11.64 -5.29
C LEU A 145 9.88 -12.00 -5.49
N LYS A 146 10.16 -12.59 -6.66
CA LYS A 146 11.49 -12.79 -7.23
C LYS A 146 11.76 -11.75 -8.30
N LYS A 147 13.03 -11.38 -8.49
CA LYS A 147 13.41 -10.44 -9.54
C LYS A 147 12.89 -10.93 -10.90
N GLY A 148 12.17 -10.05 -11.61
CA GLY A 148 11.49 -10.37 -12.87
C GLY A 148 9.98 -10.59 -12.72
N ASP A 149 9.49 -10.89 -11.50
CA ASP A 149 8.05 -10.98 -11.23
C ASP A 149 7.37 -9.63 -11.46
N MET A 150 6.05 -9.66 -11.66
CA MET A 150 5.27 -8.49 -12.02
C MET A 150 4.21 -8.18 -10.97
N LEU A 151 3.90 -6.89 -10.82
CA LEU A 151 2.69 -6.41 -10.19
C LEU A 151 1.76 -5.82 -11.26
N TYR A 152 0.50 -6.20 -11.22
CA TYR A 152 -0.55 -5.73 -12.11
C TYR A 152 -1.44 -4.73 -11.35
N ILE A 153 -1.76 -3.63 -12.01
CA ILE A 153 -2.50 -2.50 -11.46
C ILE A 153 -3.90 -2.49 -12.08
N GLY A 154 -4.91 -2.72 -11.23
CA GLY A 154 -6.33 -2.70 -11.58
C GLY A 154 -6.91 -1.29 -11.45
N ALA A 155 -8.05 -1.15 -10.79
CA ALA A 155 -8.65 0.14 -10.48
C ALA A 155 -7.70 1.06 -9.67
N ILE A 156 -7.78 2.36 -9.94
CA ILE A 156 -7.14 3.43 -9.14
C ILE A 156 -8.22 4.44 -8.84
N LEU A 157 -8.52 4.62 -7.56
CA LEU A 157 -9.68 5.37 -7.10
C LEU A 157 -9.26 6.44 -6.10
N GLY A 158 -9.93 7.58 -6.15
CA GLY A 158 -9.77 8.60 -5.13
C GLY A 158 -10.63 8.29 -3.91
N TYR A 159 -10.19 8.68 -2.71
CA TYR A 159 -11.02 8.59 -1.52
C TYR A 159 -10.83 9.79 -0.59
N HIS A 160 -11.82 9.98 0.28
CA HIS A 160 -11.75 10.92 1.40
C HIS A 160 -11.96 10.21 2.73
N ASN A 161 -11.34 10.74 3.78
CA ASN A 161 -11.59 10.40 5.18
C ASN A 161 -11.80 11.63 6.07
#